data_AF-A0AAV3URT1-F1
#
_entry.id   AF-A0AAV3URT1-F1
#
_cell.length_a   1.000
_cell.length_b   1.000
_cell.length_c   1.000
_cell.angle_alpha   90.00
_cell.angle_beta   90.00
_cell.angle_gamma   90.00
#
_symmetry.space_group_name_H-M   'P 1'
#
loop_
_entity.id
_entity.type
_entity.pdbx_description
1 polymer ?
#
loop_
_entity_poly.entity_id
_entity_poly.type
_entity_poly.pdbx_seq_one_letter_code
_entity_poly.pdbx_strand_id
1 'polypeptide(L)' 'MTDVNWFRDATEIVLPIGVLDEYCDELERQFMITVVGEQDTIRLIGSPVVISEVRDWLISKDIIAPKSE' A
#
# COMPACT_ATOMS: atom_id res chain seq x y z
N MET A 1 -17.73 17.53 2.01
CA MET A 1 -16.71 17.81 0.98
C MET A 1 -15.70 16.69 1.09
N THR A 2 -15.36 16.07 -0.03
CA THR A 2 -14.57 14.83 -0.11
C THR A 2 -13.16 15.08 0.42
N ASP A 3 -12.81 14.48 1.56
CA ASP A 3 -11.48 14.49 2.17
C ASP A 3 -10.48 13.69 1.29
N VAL A 4 -10.16 14.25 0.11
CA VAL A 4 -9.29 13.65 -0.91
C VAL A 4 -7.84 14.12 -0.76
N ASN A 5 -7.55 14.94 0.26
CA ASN A 5 -6.23 15.54 0.39
C ASN A 5 -5.25 14.69 1.22
N TRP A 6 -5.74 13.87 2.15
CA TRP A 6 -4.84 13.08 3.02
C TRP A 6 -4.28 11.81 2.36
N PHE A 7 -4.96 11.26 1.37
CA PHE A 7 -4.47 10.07 0.67
C PHE A 7 -3.28 10.36 -0.26
N ARG A 8 -3.18 11.60 -0.75
CA ARG A 8 -2.16 12.01 -1.71
C ARG A 8 -0.82 12.41 -1.10
N ASP A 9 -0.67 12.36 0.22
CA ASP A 9 0.61 12.68 0.90
C ASP A 9 1.28 11.44 1.50
N ALA A 10 0.63 10.27 1.43
CA ALA A 10 1.23 9.02 1.88
C ALA A 10 2.32 8.60 0.88
N THR A 11 3.59 8.67 1.28
CA THR A 11 4.73 8.14 0.52
C THR A 11 5.05 6.69 0.89
N GLU A 12 4.38 6.16 1.90
CA GLU A 12 4.54 4.79 2.34
C GLU A 12 3.27 4.15 2.90
N ILE A 13 3.19 2.82 2.84
CA ILE A 13 2.19 1.97 3.51
C ILE A 13 2.94 0.93 4.33
N VAL A 14 2.54 0.74 5.59
CA VAL A 14 3.12 -0.28 6.48
C VAL A 14 2.09 -1.38 6.75
N LEU A 15 2.49 -2.63 6.56
CA LEU A 15 1.63 -3.82 6.71
C LEU A 15 2.35 -4.90 7.52
N PRO A 16 1.64 -5.84 8.15
CA PRO A 16 2.26 -7.01 8.77
C PRO A 16 2.96 -7.89 7.72
N ILE A 17 4.11 -8.46 8.07
CA ILE A 17 4.79 -9.44 7.23
C ILE A 17 3.90 -10.69 7.05
N GLY A 18 3.87 -11.25 5.84
CA GLY A 18 3.02 -12.40 5.50
C GLY A 18 1.68 -12.03 4.83
N VAL A 19 1.18 -10.80 5.02
CA VAL A 19 -0.03 -10.33 4.33
C VAL A 19 0.19 -10.15 2.82
N LEU A 20 1.44 -9.85 2.43
CA LEU A 20 1.83 -9.60 1.04
C LEU A 20 2.72 -10.68 0.44
N ASP A 21 2.94 -11.81 1.10
CA ASP A 21 3.91 -12.82 0.65
C ASP A 21 3.63 -13.29 -0.79
N GLU A 22 2.36 -13.56 -1.11
CA GLU A 22 1.91 -13.95 -2.46
C GLU A 22 1.70 -12.78 -3.43
N TYR A 23 1.66 -11.54 -2.91
CA TYR A 23 1.33 -10.34 -3.67
C TYR A 23 2.52 -9.42 -3.93
N CYS A 24 3.66 -9.66 -3.28
CA CYS A 24 4.85 -8.80 -3.37
C CYS A 24 5.38 -8.72 -4.80
N ASP A 25 5.55 -9.88 -5.44
CA ASP A 25 5.95 -9.98 -6.85
C ASP A 25 4.97 -9.26 -7.80
N GLU A 26 3.67 -9.35 -7.53
CA GLU A 26 2.65 -8.68 -8.34
C GLU A 26 2.69 -7.17 -8.13
N LEU A 27 2.84 -6.72 -6.88
CA LEU A 27 2.93 -5.31 -6.53
C LEU A 27 4.14 -4.64 -7.19
N GLU A 28 5.31 -5.26 -7.16
CA GLU A 28 6.53 -4.74 -7.79
C GLU A 28 6.45 -4.73 -9.33
N ARG A 29 5.59 -5.58 -9.93
CA ARG A 29 5.34 -5.61 -11.38
C ARG A 29 4.29 -4.59 -11.83
N GLN A 30 3.24 -4.40 -11.03
CA GLN A 30 2.13 -3.51 -11.35
C GLN A 30 2.44 -2.06 -11.00
N PHE A 31 3.21 -1.83 -9.94
CA PHE A 31 3.46 -0.51 -9.39
C PHE A 31 4.96 -0.25 -9.26
N MET A 32 5.36 0.99 -9.54
CA MET A 32 6.73 1.45 -9.32
C MET A 32 6.92 1.79 -7.84
N ILE A 33 6.99 0.74 -7.01
CA ILE A 33 7.22 0.82 -5.57
C ILE A 33 8.48 0.05 -5.17
N THR A 34 9.03 0.43 -4.03
CA THR A 34 10.07 -0.31 -3.33
C THR A 34 9.43 -1.02 -2.16
N VAL A 35 9.62 -2.34 -2.07
CA VAL A 35 9.16 -3.14 -0.93
C VAL A 35 10.32 -3.36 0.04
N VAL A 36 10.16 -2.92 1.28
CA VAL A 36 11.16 -3.07 2.34
C VAL A 36 10.59 -3.95 3.44
N GLY A 37 11.14 -5.14 3.63
CA GLY A 37 10.85 -5.99 4.78
C GLY A 37 11.62 -5.52 6.01
N GLU A 38 10.91 -5.19 7.08
CA GLU A 38 11.43 -5.02 8.43
C GLU A 38 10.89 -6.17 9.31
N GLN A 39 11.53 -6.41 10.47
CA GLN A 39 11.40 -7.63 11.29
C GLN A 39 10.05 -8.38 11.26
N ASP A 40 8.93 -7.66 11.42
CA ASP A 40 7.57 -8.21 11.40
C ASP A 40 6.63 -7.42 10.46
N THR A 41 7.16 -6.50 9.66
CA THR A 41 6.37 -5.60 8.82
C THR A 41 6.97 -5.43 7.43
N ILE A 42 6.12 -5.13 6.46
CA ILE A 42 6.51 -4.76 5.12
C ILE A 42 6.11 -3.31 4.89
N ARG A 43 7.06 -2.53 4.38
CA ARG A 43 6.86 -1.14 3.98
C ARG A 43 6.87 -1.03 2.48
N LEU A 44 5.78 -0.54 1.92
CA LEU A 44 5.65 -0.20 0.52
C LEU A 44 5.98 1.28 0.40
N ILE A 45 7.02 1.62 -0.35
CA ILE A 45 7.51 2.99 -0.50
C ILE A 45 7.36 3.40 -1.96
N GLY A 46 6.82 4.58 -2.22
CA GLY A 46 6.61 5.05 -3.59
C GLY A 46 6.25 6.52 -3.65
N SER A 47 5.99 7.01 -4.86
CA SER A 47 5.44 8.34 -5.02
C SER A 47 4.01 8.39 -4.42
N PRO A 48 3.53 9.56 -3.97
CA PRO A 48 2.23 9.61 -3.32
C PRO A 48 1.05 9.21 -4.20
N VAL A 49 1.18 9.42 -5.51
CA VAL A 49 0.20 8.95 -6.50
C VAL A 49 0.20 7.42 -6.56
N VAL A 50 1.38 6.80 -6.68
CA VAL A 50 1.52 5.35 -6.73
C VAL A 50 1.02 4.70 -5.43
N ILE A 51 1.35 5.26 -4.28
CA ILE A 51 0.90 4.74 -2.98
C ILE A 51 -0.62 4.83 -2.83
N SER A 52 -1.25 5.88 -3.36
CA SER A 52 -2.71 5.96 -3.41
C SER A 52 -3.30 4.81 -4.22
N GLU A 53 -2.74 4.52 -5.41
CA GLU A 53 -3.20 3.42 -6.26
C GLU A 53 -2.97 2.04 -5.64
N VAL A 54 -1.80 1.84 -5.01
CA VAL A 54 -1.49 0.60 -4.27
C VAL A 54 -2.50 0.38 -3.16
N ARG A 55 -2.86 1.43 -2.41
CA ARG A 55 -3.83 1.32 -1.32
C ARG A 55 -5.21 0.91 -1.82
N ASP A 56 -5.69 1.50 -2.90
CA ASP A 56 -6.95 1.11 -3.55
C ASP A 56 -6.90 -0.34 -4.04
N TRP A 57 -5.76 -0.77 -4.60
CA TRP A 57 -5.55 -2.15 -5.01
C TRP A 57 -5.60 -3.11 -3.82
N LEU A 58 -4.96 -2.77 -2.69
CA LEU A 58 -4.99 -3.57 -1.47
C LEU A 58 -6.42 -3.71 -0.91
N ILE A 59 -7.21 -2.63 -0.94
CA ILE A 59 -8.64 -2.66 -0.54
C ILE A 59 -9.43 -3.57 -1.48
N SER A 60 -9.20 -3.48 -2.79
CA SER A 60 -9.86 -4.34 -3.79
C SER A 60 -9.53 -5.82 -3.63
N LYS A 61 -8.42 -6.15 -2.97
CA LYS A 61 -7.98 -7.52 -2.68
C LYS A 61 -8.40 -8.01 -1.28
N ASP A 62 -9.16 -7.21 -0.53
CA ASP A 62 -9.54 -7.48 0.87
C ASP A 62 -8.33 -7.62 1.82
N ILE A 63 -7.17 -7.07 1.42
CA ILE A 63 -5.92 -7.16 2.18
C ILE A 63 -5.93 -6.15 3.34
N ILE A 64 -6.50 -4.98 3.10
CA ILE A 64 -6.70 -3.94 4.12
C ILE A 64 -8.14 -3.45 4.06
N ALA A 65 -8.69 -3.13 5.23
CA ALA A 65 -9.98 -2.48 5.29
C ALA A 65 -9.87 -1.03 4.79
N PRO A 66 -10.88 -0.51 4.06
CA PRO A 66 -10.99 0.92 3.86
C PRO A 66 -11.05 1.57 5.25
N LYS A 67 -10.21 2.58 5.49
CA LYS A 67 -10.26 3.34 6.73
C LYS A 67 -11.67 3.93 6.83
N SER A 68 -12.48 3.35 7.71
CA SER A 68 -13.81 3.88 8.01
C SER A 68 -13.60 5.12 8.86
N GLU A 69 -14.06 6.27 8.36
CA GLU A 69 -14.15 7.53 9.12
C GLU A 69 -15.12 7.41 10.30
#